data_AF-A0A9D7LX72-F1
#
_entry.id   AF-A0A9D7LX72-F1
#
_cell.length_a   1.000
_cell.length_b   1.000
_cell.length_c   1.000
_cell.angle_alpha   90.00
_cell.angle_beta   90.00
_cell.angle_gamma   90.00
#
_symmetry.space_group_name_H-M   'P 1'
#
loop_
_entity.id
_entity.type
_entity.pdbx_description
1 polymer ?
#
loop_
_entity_poly.entity_id
_entity_poly.type
_entity_poly.pdbx_seq_one_letter_code
_entity_poly.pdbx_strand_id
1 'polypeptide(L)'
;MIKFTLLLATTALLAAPAALAQTAEAPASAPQVAPAGPVVAAPVETPAPVEAATPVEAPTPVPAGRPGLIPAAAADGCELHVWPAERMAAQTTGWLSGFGVIGAIADQSANAKKNSDHQSLLATALDSPSQLDALASLDLRSLLARTPGTTIVMHETALERHTMNKIKARRSDSTAQCYSELIVADVLYQKAALYGRSLRTLFMFRDFGNDQKIDREYKAWGGNGLKLFPPQEGEDAVAALDELVGVFKGNFDEYSRNARKALAAPATRR
;
A
#
# COMPACT_ATOMS: atom_id res chain seq x y z
N MET A 1 -18.62 16.39 -55.13
CA MET A 1 -18.12 16.32 -53.74
C MET A 1 -16.61 16.16 -53.79
N ILE A 2 -15.88 17.23 -53.47
CA ILE A 2 -14.44 17.37 -53.70
C ILE A 2 -13.68 16.93 -52.43
N LYS A 3 -12.79 15.95 -52.55
CA LYS A 3 -11.91 15.47 -51.46
C LYS A 3 -10.67 16.35 -51.38
N PHE A 4 -10.52 17.06 -50.27
CA PHE A 4 -9.31 17.81 -49.92
C PHE A 4 -8.40 16.90 -49.09
N THR A 5 -7.22 16.59 -49.62
CA THR A 5 -6.16 15.86 -48.91
C THR A 5 -5.19 16.90 -48.33
N LEU A 6 -5.18 17.04 -47.00
CA LEU A 6 -4.29 17.95 -46.28
C LEU A 6 -3.03 17.19 -45.84
N LEU A 7 -1.88 17.60 -46.38
CA LEU A 7 -0.56 17.08 -46.04
C LEU A 7 -0.02 17.88 -44.84
N LEU A 8 0.12 17.26 -43.66
CA LEU A 8 0.80 17.89 -42.52
C LEU A 8 2.31 17.65 -42.60
N ALA A 9 3.07 18.74 -42.65
CA ALA A 9 4.52 18.73 -42.54
C ALA A 9 4.94 18.63 -41.06
N THR A 10 5.76 17.63 -40.75
CA THR A 10 6.33 17.38 -39.42
C THR A 10 7.62 18.18 -39.27
N THR A 11 7.64 19.20 -38.41
CA THR A 11 8.88 19.90 -38.03
C THR A 11 9.42 19.28 -36.74
N ALA A 12 10.55 18.60 -36.83
CA ALA A 12 11.26 18.05 -35.68
C ALA A 12 12.12 19.15 -35.02
N LEU A 13 11.78 19.53 -33.78
CA LEU A 13 12.58 20.43 -32.96
C LEU A 13 13.47 19.57 -32.04
N LEU A 14 14.79 19.58 -32.30
CA LEU A 14 15.81 18.95 -31.47
C LEU A 14 16.06 19.83 -30.23
N ALA A 15 15.77 19.30 -29.04
CA ALA A 15 16.18 19.90 -27.77
C ALA A 15 17.43 19.19 -27.24
N ALA A 16 18.51 19.94 -27.01
CA ALA A 16 19.72 19.47 -26.35
C ALA A 16 19.56 19.50 -24.81
N PRO A 17 20.15 18.56 -24.06
CA PRO A 17 20.14 18.62 -22.60
C PRO A 17 21.28 19.51 -22.08
N ALA A 18 20.93 20.49 -21.23
CA ALA A 18 21.88 21.19 -20.39
C ALA A 18 22.24 20.30 -19.19
N ALA A 19 23.49 19.84 -19.15
CA ALA A 19 24.08 19.17 -18.01
C ALA A 19 24.50 20.21 -16.96
N LEU A 20 23.82 20.24 -15.81
CA LEU A 20 24.31 20.90 -14.62
C LEU A 20 24.90 19.85 -13.69
N ALA A 21 26.23 19.82 -13.62
CA ALA A 21 26.99 19.14 -12.59
C ALA A 21 26.78 19.87 -11.26
N GLN A 22 26.27 19.17 -10.25
CA GLN A 22 26.39 19.60 -8.85
C GLN A 22 27.45 18.73 -8.18
N THR A 23 28.54 19.40 -7.85
CA THR A 23 29.62 18.91 -6.99
C THR A 23 29.11 18.71 -5.56
N ALA A 24 29.58 17.61 -4.98
CA ALA A 24 29.36 17.19 -3.61
C ALA A 24 29.95 18.15 -2.58
N GLU A 25 29.34 18.23 -1.40
CA GLU A 25 30.09 18.36 -0.16
C GLU A 25 29.26 17.77 1.01
N ALA A 26 29.78 16.72 1.61
CA ALA A 26 29.23 16.11 2.82
C ALA A 26 30.18 16.43 3.99
N PRO A 27 29.72 17.01 5.11
CA PRO A 27 30.54 17.10 6.30
C PRO A 27 30.53 15.77 7.05
N ALA A 28 31.71 15.16 7.14
CA ALA A 28 32.01 14.05 8.02
C ALA A 28 31.86 14.50 9.48
N SER A 29 30.95 13.86 10.23
CA SER A 29 30.87 14.00 11.68
C SER A 29 31.70 12.90 12.33
N ALA A 30 32.73 13.30 13.07
CA ALA A 30 33.57 12.41 13.86
C ALA A 30 32.81 11.86 15.09
N PRO A 31 33.09 10.63 15.54
CA PRO A 31 32.50 10.08 16.76
C PRO A 31 33.18 10.67 18.01
N GLN A 32 32.35 11.19 18.91
CA GLN A 32 32.72 11.67 20.23
C GLN A 32 32.99 10.46 21.14
N VAL A 33 34.23 10.32 21.61
CA VAL A 33 34.63 9.30 22.59
C VAL A 33 34.19 9.75 23.98
N ALA A 34 33.31 8.98 24.61
CA ALA A 34 32.89 9.20 26.00
C ALA A 34 33.96 8.66 26.99
N PRO A 35 34.18 9.34 28.13
CA PRO A 35 35.11 8.87 29.16
C PRO A 35 34.53 7.70 29.98
N ALA A 36 35.41 6.76 30.33
CA ALA A 36 35.14 5.64 31.23
C ALA A 36 34.83 6.13 32.65
N GLY A 37 33.64 5.81 33.14
CA GLY A 37 33.24 6.00 34.54
C GLY A 37 33.80 4.91 35.46
N PRO A 38 33.89 5.17 36.78
CA PRO A 38 34.49 4.28 37.75
C PRO A 38 33.64 3.03 38.02
N VAL A 39 34.34 1.91 38.21
CA VAL A 39 33.81 0.62 38.65
C VAL A 39 33.28 0.74 40.08
N VAL A 40 31.97 0.62 40.26
CA VAL A 40 31.33 0.51 41.57
C VAL A 40 31.17 -0.97 41.92
N ALA A 41 31.66 -1.34 43.10
CA ALA A 41 31.64 -2.68 43.65
C ALA A 41 30.21 -3.23 43.84
N ALA A 42 30.06 -4.52 43.56
CA ALA A 42 28.82 -5.28 43.74
C ALA A 42 28.41 -5.38 45.23
N PRO A 43 27.11 -5.22 45.57
CA PRO A 43 26.58 -5.64 46.85
C PRO A 43 26.30 -7.15 46.84
N VAL A 44 26.62 -7.76 47.98
CA VAL A 44 26.38 -9.16 48.34
C VAL A 44 24.89 -9.47 48.36
N GLU A 45 24.49 -10.54 47.66
CA GLU A 45 23.15 -11.13 47.65
C GLU A 45 22.70 -11.51 49.06
N THR A 46 21.53 -11.00 49.44
CA THR A 46 20.70 -11.56 50.53
C THR A 46 19.61 -12.40 49.88
N PRO A 47 19.40 -13.67 50.24
CA PRO A 47 18.35 -14.48 49.64
C PRO A 47 16.98 -13.98 50.07
N ALA A 48 16.17 -13.58 49.09
CA ALA A 48 14.77 -13.19 49.26
C ALA A 48 13.87 -14.42 49.51
N PRO A 49 12.68 -14.22 50.11
CA PRO A 49 11.75 -15.30 50.43
C PRO A 49 11.13 -15.88 49.16
N VAL A 50 10.86 -17.19 49.20
CA VAL A 50 10.22 -17.97 48.14
C VAL A 50 8.89 -17.34 47.74
N GLU A 51 8.86 -16.71 46.56
CA GLU A 51 7.68 -16.12 45.95
C GLU A 51 6.76 -17.24 45.45
N ALA A 52 5.48 -17.15 45.84
CA ALA A 52 4.46 -18.12 45.51
C ALA A 52 4.27 -18.22 43.99
N ALA A 53 4.21 -19.45 43.48
CA ALA A 53 3.99 -19.74 42.08
C ALA A 53 2.73 -19.04 41.55
N THR A 54 2.93 -18.16 40.58
CA THR A 54 1.87 -17.53 39.78
C THR A 54 1.10 -18.62 39.01
N PRO A 55 -0.25 -18.57 38.98
CA PRO A 55 -1.04 -19.50 38.18
C PRO A 55 -0.66 -19.39 36.71
N VAL A 56 -0.39 -20.53 36.07
CA VAL A 56 -0.23 -20.64 34.62
C VAL A 56 -1.54 -20.24 33.96
N GLU A 57 -1.56 -19.05 33.35
CA GLU A 57 -2.68 -18.57 32.56
C GLU A 57 -2.90 -19.53 31.38
N ALA A 58 -4.11 -20.07 31.27
CA ALA A 58 -4.48 -20.98 30.19
C ALA A 58 -4.31 -20.28 28.84
N PRO A 59 -3.85 -20.98 27.78
CA PRO A 59 -3.70 -20.38 26.46
C PRO A 59 -5.04 -19.80 26.02
N THR A 60 -5.03 -18.50 25.74
CA THR A 60 -6.16 -17.78 25.16
C THR A 60 -6.57 -18.50 23.87
N PRO A 61 -7.87 -18.78 23.66
CA PRO A 61 -8.33 -19.40 22.43
C PRO A 61 -7.95 -18.50 21.25
N VAL A 62 -7.21 -19.08 20.29
CA VAL A 62 -6.91 -18.44 19.02
C VAL A 62 -8.25 -17.99 18.42
N PRO A 63 -8.44 -16.70 18.10
CA PRO A 63 -9.70 -16.21 17.58
C PRO A 63 -10.09 -17.00 16.34
N ALA A 64 -11.35 -17.41 16.27
CA ALA A 64 -11.91 -18.13 15.13
C ALA A 64 -11.50 -17.44 13.83
N GLY A 65 -10.92 -18.21 12.90
CA GLY A 65 -10.28 -17.68 11.69
C GLY A 65 -11.19 -16.73 10.91
N ARG A 66 -10.63 -15.62 10.44
CA ARG A 66 -11.36 -14.60 9.66
C ARG A 66 -12.03 -15.28 8.44
N PRO A 67 -13.34 -15.05 8.17
CA PRO A 67 -14.10 -15.84 7.18
C PRO A 67 -13.47 -15.98 5.79
N GLY A 68 -12.85 -14.92 5.22
CA GLY A 68 -12.20 -15.02 3.91
C GLY A 68 -10.80 -15.66 3.92
N LEU A 69 -10.23 -15.90 5.10
CA LEU A 69 -8.97 -16.65 5.24
C LEU A 69 -9.19 -18.16 5.29
N ILE A 70 -10.40 -18.61 5.67
CA ILE A 70 -10.75 -20.03 5.76
C ILE A 70 -10.61 -20.65 4.36
N PRO A 71 -9.72 -21.65 4.18
CA PRO A 71 -9.58 -22.33 2.89
C PRO A 71 -10.89 -23.01 2.48
N ALA A 72 -11.29 -22.82 1.22
CA ALA A 72 -12.47 -23.49 0.66
C ALA A 72 -12.18 -24.94 0.25
N ALA A 73 -10.90 -25.34 0.24
CA ALA A 73 -10.41 -26.69 0.01
C ALA A 73 -9.16 -26.95 0.86
N ALA A 74 -8.71 -28.20 0.90
CA ALA A 74 -7.43 -28.55 1.54
C ALA A 74 -6.28 -27.75 0.94
N ALA A 75 -5.27 -27.45 1.77
CA ALA A 75 -4.10 -26.71 1.34
C ALA A 75 -3.38 -27.46 0.19
N ASP A 76 -3.08 -26.75 -0.88
CA ASP A 76 -2.44 -27.30 -2.08
C ASP A 76 -0.95 -26.96 -2.19
N GLY A 77 -0.38 -26.37 -1.13
CA GLY A 77 1.01 -25.93 -1.09
C GLY A 77 1.27 -24.58 -1.76
N CYS A 78 0.23 -23.88 -2.23
CA CYS A 78 0.34 -22.50 -2.70
C CYS A 78 0.08 -21.50 -1.57
N GLU A 79 0.82 -20.38 -1.58
CA GLU A 79 0.62 -19.26 -0.67
C GLU A 79 0.35 -17.95 -1.42
N LEU A 80 -0.58 -17.17 -0.87
CA LEU A 80 -0.81 -15.77 -1.21
C LEU A 80 -0.47 -14.92 0.02
N HIS A 81 0.60 -14.16 -0.07
CA HIS A 81 0.98 -13.22 0.98
C HIS A 81 0.40 -11.84 0.71
N VAL A 82 -0.12 -11.20 1.75
CA VAL A 82 -0.81 -9.93 1.64
C VAL A 82 -0.15 -8.90 2.56
N TRP A 83 0.19 -7.74 2.02
CA TRP A 83 0.76 -6.62 2.78
C TRP A 83 -0.10 -5.35 2.66
N PRO A 84 -0.38 -4.65 3.76
CA PRO A 84 -1.10 -3.39 3.75
C PRO A 84 -0.19 -2.24 3.31
N ALA A 85 -0.83 -1.11 2.97
CA ALA A 85 -0.12 0.11 2.65
C ALA A 85 0.34 0.82 3.91
N GLU A 86 1.59 1.29 3.91
CA GLU A 86 2.12 2.22 4.90
C GLU A 86 1.62 3.64 4.60
N ARG A 87 1.56 3.97 3.31
CA ARG A 87 1.33 5.33 2.84
C ARG A 87 -0.14 5.58 2.57
N MET A 88 -0.62 6.63 3.21
CA MET A 88 -1.88 7.27 2.90
C MET A 88 -1.60 8.73 2.55
N ALA A 89 -2.26 9.20 1.50
CA ALA A 89 -2.10 10.56 1.03
C ALA A 89 -3.48 11.16 0.73
N ALA A 90 -3.58 12.47 0.88
CA ALA A 90 -4.74 13.22 0.47
C ALA A 90 -4.30 14.39 -0.40
N GLN A 91 -4.99 14.56 -1.52
CA GLN A 91 -4.72 15.62 -2.47
C GLN A 91 -6.01 16.31 -2.87
N THR A 92 -6.13 17.57 -2.47
CA THR A 92 -7.17 18.48 -2.96
C THR A 92 -6.56 19.35 -4.04
N THR A 93 -7.12 19.30 -5.25
CA THR A 93 -6.79 20.22 -6.33
C THR A 93 -7.95 21.18 -6.60
N GLY A 94 -7.65 22.47 -6.54
CA GLY A 94 -8.54 23.56 -6.92
C GLY A 94 -8.35 23.97 -8.38
N TRP A 95 -9.07 25.03 -8.75
CA TRP A 95 -8.99 25.64 -10.08
C TRP A 95 -7.57 26.12 -10.43
N LEU A 96 -6.79 26.52 -9.41
CA LEU A 96 -5.44 27.04 -9.59
C LEU A 96 -4.46 26.01 -10.16
N SER A 97 -4.68 24.72 -9.90
CA SER A 97 -3.90 23.62 -10.48
C SER A 97 -3.91 23.60 -12.02
N GLY A 98 -4.91 24.23 -12.67
CA GLY A 98 -4.98 24.39 -14.12
C GLY A 98 -4.01 25.40 -14.73
N PHE A 99 -3.39 26.28 -13.93
CA PHE A 99 -2.47 27.34 -14.41
C PHE A 99 -0.99 26.91 -14.40
N GLY A 100 -0.72 25.65 -14.71
CA GLY A 100 0.63 25.09 -14.79
C GLY A 100 1.30 24.88 -13.42
N VAL A 101 2.61 24.69 -13.43
CA VAL A 101 3.40 24.29 -12.23
C VAL A 101 3.32 25.30 -11.09
N ILE A 102 3.29 26.60 -11.38
CA ILE A 102 3.18 27.65 -10.34
C ILE A 102 1.79 27.60 -9.70
N GLY A 103 0.75 27.45 -10.52
CA GLY A 103 -0.63 27.28 -10.05
C GLY A 103 -0.79 26.03 -9.18
N ALA A 104 -0.17 24.91 -9.56
CA ALA A 104 -0.18 23.68 -8.77
C ALA A 104 0.53 23.82 -7.41
N ILE A 105 1.67 24.53 -7.35
CA ILE A 105 2.39 24.77 -6.08
C ILE A 105 1.56 25.67 -5.16
N ALA A 106 0.98 26.74 -5.70
CA ALA A 106 0.11 27.64 -4.94
C ALA A 106 -1.12 26.91 -4.39
N ASP A 107 -1.74 26.06 -5.21
CA ASP A 107 -2.91 25.25 -4.84
C ASP A 107 -2.57 24.18 -3.79
N GLN A 108 -1.43 23.51 -3.90
CA GLN A 108 -0.93 22.58 -2.89
C GLN A 108 -0.71 23.28 -1.55
N SER A 109 -0.10 24.47 -1.58
CA SER A 109 0.15 25.27 -0.38
C SER A 109 -1.15 25.72 0.28
N ALA A 110 -2.12 26.18 -0.51
CA ALA A 110 -3.42 26.62 -0.02
C ALA A 110 -4.24 25.47 0.61
N ASN A 111 -4.04 24.24 0.16
CA ASN A 111 -4.75 23.06 0.67
C ASN A 111 -3.94 22.20 1.64
N ALA A 112 -2.73 22.62 2.04
CA ALA A 112 -1.82 21.79 2.83
C ALA A 112 -2.45 21.29 4.15
N LYS A 113 -3.11 22.18 4.90
CA LYS A 113 -3.80 21.81 6.15
C LYS A 113 -4.94 20.82 5.91
N LYS A 114 -5.78 21.10 4.92
CA LYS A 114 -6.91 20.22 4.54
C LYS A 114 -6.43 18.83 4.11
N ASN A 115 -5.35 18.76 3.33
CA ASN A 115 -4.74 17.51 2.92
C ASN A 115 -4.18 16.75 4.13
N SER A 116 -3.49 17.42 5.04
CA SER A 116 -3.02 16.80 6.28
C SER A 116 -4.17 16.23 7.11
N ASP A 117 -5.27 16.97 7.27
CA ASP A 117 -6.43 16.55 8.06
C ASP A 117 -7.11 15.33 7.44
N HIS A 118 -7.33 15.36 6.12
CA HIS A 118 -7.91 14.21 5.41
C HIS A 118 -6.98 12.99 5.46
N GLN A 119 -5.65 13.18 5.41
CA GLN A 119 -4.69 12.11 5.56
C GLN A 119 -4.77 11.46 6.95
N SER A 120 -4.92 12.26 8.02
CA SER A 120 -5.14 11.72 9.37
C SER A 120 -6.44 10.93 9.49
N LEU A 121 -7.52 11.40 8.86
CA LEU A 121 -8.79 10.66 8.83
C LEU A 121 -8.69 9.35 8.03
N LEU A 122 -8.00 9.36 6.88
CA LEU A 122 -7.68 8.12 6.15
C LEU A 122 -6.91 7.14 7.04
N ALA A 123 -5.88 7.62 7.75
CA ALA A 123 -5.07 6.81 8.65
C ALA A 123 -5.87 6.20 9.81
N THR A 124 -6.99 6.82 10.19
CA THR A 124 -7.90 6.28 11.21
C THR A 124 -8.77 5.16 10.66
N ALA A 125 -9.31 5.31 9.44
CA ALA A 125 -10.25 4.35 8.86
C ALA A 125 -9.58 3.19 8.10
N LEU A 126 -8.38 3.42 7.56
CA LEU A 126 -7.67 2.50 6.69
C LEU A 126 -6.27 2.21 7.23
N ASP A 127 -6.10 2.13 8.54
CA ASP A 127 -4.86 1.62 9.14
C ASP A 127 -4.55 0.18 8.67
N SER A 128 -3.36 -0.32 9.00
CA SER A 128 -2.92 -1.64 8.53
C SER A 128 -3.89 -2.76 8.94
N PRO A 129 -4.35 -2.85 10.21
CA PRO A 129 -5.40 -3.80 10.60
C PRO A 129 -6.68 -3.67 9.78
N SER A 130 -7.23 -2.45 9.61
CA SER A 130 -8.49 -2.24 8.88
C SER A 130 -8.38 -2.59 7.40
N GLN A 131 -7.24 -2.32 6.76
CA GLN A 131 -6.99 -2.76 5.38
C GLN A 131 -6.98 -4.29 5.28
N LEU A 132 -6.30 -4.97 6.20
CA LEU A 132 -6.21 -6.43 6.21
C LEU A 132 -7.56 -7.07 6.51
N ASP A 133 -8.34 -6.52 7.44
CA ASP A 133 -9.70 -6.99 7.73
C ASP A 133 -10.63 -6.75 6.53
N ALA A 134 -10.52 -5.61 5.86
CA ALA A 134 -11.26 -5.32 4.64
C ALA A 134 -10.94 -6.34 3.54
N LEU A 135 -9.66 -6.66 3.30
CA LEU A 135 -9.25 -7.68 2.33
C LEU A 135 -9.63 -9.10 2.78
N ALA A 136 -9.51 -9.43 4.06
CA ALA A 136 -9.90 -10.72 4.63
C ALA A 136 -11.41 -10.96 4.60
N SER A 137 -12.22 -9.90 4.43
CA SER A 137 -13.67 -10.02 4.21
C SER A 137 -14.06 -10.32 2.75
N LEU A 138 -13.07 -10.38 1.85
CA LEU A 138 -13.26 -10.69 0.43
C LEU A 138 -12.75 -12.10 0.10
N ASP A 139 -13.30 -12.70 -0.96
CA ASP A 139 -12.76 -13.95 -1.52
C ASP A 139 -11.54 -13.64 -2.42
N LEU A 140 -10.38 -13.45 -1.79
CA LEU A 140 -9.14 -13.12 -2.48
C LEU A 140 -8.73 -14.22 -3.48
N ARG A 141 -9.09 -15.48 -3.22
CA ARG A 141 -8.75 -16.60 -4.11
C ARG A 141 -9.48 -16.45 -5.44
N SER A 142 -10.80 -16.25 -5.40
CA SER A 142 -11.59 -16.01 -6.61
C SER A 142 -11.21 -14.70 -7.31
N LEU A 143 -11.03 -13.62 -6.55
CA LEU A 143 -10.71 -12.29 -7.11
C LEU A 143 -9.36 -12.28 -7.83
N LEU A 144 -8.35 -13.01 -7.34
CA LEU A 144 -7.02 -13.10 -7.94
C LEU A 144 -6.77 -14.37 -8.76
N ALA A 145 -7.82 -15.15 -9.05
CA ALA A 145 -7.73 -16.43 -9.75
C ALA A 145 -6.62 -17.34 -9.16
N ARG A 146 -6.62 -17.47 -7.83
CA ARG A 146 -5.86 -18.48 -7.10
C ARG A 146 -6.73 -19.72 -6.89
N THR A 147 -6.08 -20.84 -6.62
CA THR A 147 -6.77 -22.10 -6.34
C THR A 147 -7.53 -22.01 -5.01
N PRO A 148 -8.64 -22.77 -4.85
CA PRO A 148 -9.39 -22.80 -3.59
C PRO A 148 -8.57 -23.27 -2.37
N GLY A 149 -7.49 -24.04 -2.61
CA GLY A 149 -6.56 -24.53 -1.59
C GLY A 149 -5.42 -23.58 -1.25
N THR A 150 -5.27 -22.44 -1.94
CA THR A 150 -4.20 -21.47 -1.66
C THR A 150 -4.30 -21.00 -0.21
N THR A 151 -3.21 -21.07 0.55
CA THR A 151 -3.15 -20.51 1.91
C THR A 151 -2.94 -19.00 1.84
N ILE A 152 -3.71 -18.22 2.60
CA ILE A 152 -3.55 -16.77 2.63
C ILE A 152 -2.79 -16.38 3.89
N VAL A 153 -1.66 -15.70 3.72
CA VAL A 153 -0.79 -15.25 4.79
C VAL A 153 -0.84 -13.72 4.85
N MET A 154 -1.42 -13.19 5.92
CA MET A 154 -1.54 -11.74 6.14
C MET A 154 -0.34 -11.24 6.93
N HIS A 155 0.35 -10.21 6.42
CA HIS A 155 1.46 -9.57 7.11
C HIS A 155 1.00 -8.23 7.69
N GLU A 156 1.11 -8.06 9.01
CA GLU A 156 0.67 -6.84 9.68
C GLU A 156 1.59 -5.64 9.40
N THR A 157 2.87 -5.91 9.16
CA THR A 157 3.85 -4.86 8.87
C THR A 157 3.69 -4.38 7.44
N ALA A 158 3.34 -3.10 7.29
CA ALA A 158 3.24 -2.44 6.01
C ALA A 158 4.60 -2.37 5.29
N LEU A 159 4.57 -2.37 3.95
CA LEU A 159 5.78 -2.29 3.14
C LEU A 159 6.10 -0.84 2.77
N GLU A 160 7.39 -0.50 2.89
CA GLU A 160 7.89 0.78 2.42
C GLU A 160 7.80 0.86 0.88
N ARG A 161 7.08 1.88 0.39
CA ARG A 161 6.79 2.08 -1.06
C ARG A 161 8.04 2.01 -1.95
N HIS A 162 9.16 2.54 -1.46
CA HIS A 162 10.39 2.62 -2.27
C HIS A 162 11.06 1.25 -2.48
N THR A 163 10.70 0.24 -1.70
CA THR A 163 11.20 -1.13 -1.86
C THR A 163 10.42 -1.90 -2.94
N MET A 164 9.19 -1.50 -3.26
CA MET A 164 8.26 -2.26 -4.12
C MET A 164 8.82 -2.60 -5.49
N ASN A 165 9.48 -1.64 -6.13
CA ASN A 165 10.07 -1.84 -7.45
C ASN A 165 11.52 -2.36 -7.37
N LYS A 166 12.17 -2.33 -6.19
CA LYS A 166 13.57 -2.73 -6.00
C LYS A 166 13.70 -4.21 -5.70
N ILE A 167 12.85 -4.72 -4.80
CA ILE A 167 12.86 -6.14 -4.42
C ILE A 167 12.10 -6.93 -5.48
N LYS A 168 12.84 -7.73 -6.24
CA LYS A 168 12.31 -8.59 -7.31
C LYS A 168 12.30 -10.08 -6.95
N ALA A 169 12.81 -10.44 -5.78
CA ALA A 169 12.68 -11.76 -5.18
C ALA A 169 11.42 -11.85 -4.29
N ARG A 170 11.11 -13.05 -3.78
CA ARG A 170 10.06 -13.22 -2.77
C ARG A 170 10.39 -12.37 -1.55
N ARG A 171 9.38 -11.73 -0.96
CA ARG A 171 9.54 -10.90 0.25
C ARG A 171 9.50 -11.67 1.56
N SER A 172 8.99 -12.90 1.53
CA SER A 172 9.04 -13.78 2.69
C SER A 172 9.97 -14.95 2.43
N ASP A 173 10.41 -15.59 3.51
CA ASP A 173 11.23 -16.80 3.48
C ASP A 173 10.39 -18.08 3.24
N SER A 174 9.16 -17.93 2.75
CA SER A 174 8.27 -19.07 2.47
C SER A 174 8.88 -20.03 1.46
N THR A 175 8.87 -21.31 1.84
CA THR A 175 9.27 -22.45 1.00
C THR A 175 8.09 -23.08 0.27
N ALA A 176 6.96 -22.39 0.15
CA ALA A 176 5.78 -22.87 -0.56
C ALA A 176 6.09 -23.22 -2.03
N GLN A 177 5.39 -24.23 -2.54
CA GLN A 177 5.57 -24.73 -3.91
C GLN A 177 5.11 -23.72 -4.96
N CYS A 178 4.15 -22.87 -4.60
CA CYS A 178 3.65 -21.78 -5.41
C CYS A 178 3.55 -20.55 -4.52
N TYR A 179 4.04 -19.41 -5.00
CA TYR A 179 4.12 -18.20 -4.19
C TYR A 179 3.60 -16.99 -4.96
N SER A 180 2.72 -16.24 -4.31
CA SER A 180 2.19 -15.00 -4.85
C SER A 180 2.07 -13.92 -3.78
N GLU A 181 2.12 -12.67 -4.22
CA GLU A 181 2.08 -11.49 -3.36
C GLU A 181 0.98 -10.55 -3.82
N LEU A 182 0.16 -10.08 -2.88
CA LEU A 182 -0.71 -8.92 -3.02
C LEU A 182 -0.19 -7.81 -2.12
N ILE A 183 0.12 -6.67 -2.69
CA ILE A 183 0.63 -5.50 -1.96
C ILE A 183 -0.29 -4.33 -2.22
N VAL A 184 -0.80 -3.75 -1.13
CA VAL A 184 -1.40 -2.42 -1.17
C VAL A 184 -0.26 -1.41 -1.10
N ALA A 185 -0.04 -0.67 -2.17
CA ALA A 185 1.12 0.20 -2.34
C ALA A 185 0.91 1.63 -1.84
N ASP A 186 -0.32 2.12 -1.98
CA ASP A 186 -0.68 3.52 -1.75
C ASP A 186 -2.20 3.64 -1.64
N VAL A 187 -2.68 4.46 -0.70
CA VAL A 187 -4.09 4.84 -0.57
C VAL A 187 -4.18 6.36 -0.71
N LEU A 188 -4.86 6.82 -1.75
CA LEU A 188 -4.92 8.23 -2.12
C LEU A 188 -6.37 8.73 -2.13
N TYR A 189 -6.70 9.64 -1.22
CA TYR A 189 -7.85 10.51 -1.40
C TYR A 189 -7.52 11.59 -2.41
N GLN A 190 -8.40 11.78 -3.39
CA GLN A 190 -8.28 12.84 -4.37
C GLN A 190 -9.60 13.62 -4.50
N LYS A 191 -9.53 14.94 -4.33
CA LYS A 191 -10.59 15.87 -4.71
C LYS A 191 -10.13 16.67 -5.91
N ALA A 192 -10.71 16.37 -7.07
CA ALA A 192 -10.50 17.14 -8.29
C ALA A 192 -11.60 18.19 -8.46
N ALA A 193 -11.24 19.36 -9.00
CA ALA A 193 -12.19 20.45 -9.25
C ALA A 193 -13.39 20.03 -10.12
N LEU A 194 -13.18 19.16 -11.12
CA LEU A 194 -14.22 18.72 -12.07
C LEU A 194 -14.82 17.34 -11.74
N TYR A 195 -14.00 16.40 -11.28
CA TYR A 195 -14.40 14.99 -11.14
C TYR A 195 -14.85 14.61 -9.73
N GLY A 196 -14.88 15.58 -8.81
CA GLY A 196 -15.35 15.35 -7.44
C GLY A 196 -14.34 14.62 -6.57
N ARG A 197 -14.85 13.85 -5.61
CA ARG A 197 -14.08 13.15 -4.57
C ARG A 197 -13.97 11.67 -4.92
N SER A 198 -12.79 11.10 -4.77
CA SER A 198 -12.54 9.68 -4.98
C SER A 198 -11.49 9.16 -4.01
N LEU A 199 -11.57 7.86 -3.73
CA LEU A 199 -10.50 7.10 -3.12
C LEU A 199 -9.87 6.25 -4.21
N ARG A 200 -8.55 6.32 -4.33
CA ARG A 200 -7.78 5.50 -5.27
C ARG A 200 -6.82 4.65 -4.46
N THR A 201 -6.71 3.38 -4.83
CA THR A 201 -5.79 2.46 -4.17
C THR A 201 -4.89 1.81 -5.21
N LEU A 202 -3.58 1.92 -5.03
CA LEU A 202 -2.59 1.28 -5.89
C LEU A 202 -2.34 -0.12 -5.36
N PHE A 203 -2.63 -1.14 -6.15
CA PHE A 203 -2.31 -2.52 -5.83
C PHE A 203 -1.21 -3.04 -6.75
N MET A 204 -0.43 -3.98 -6.24
CA MET A 204 0.54 -4.75 -6.99
C MET A 204 0.35 -6.23 -6.67
N PHE A 205 0.13 -7.01 -7.71
CA PHE A 205 0.11 -8.47 -7.63
C PHE A 205 1.36 -9.00 -8.31
N ARG A 206 2.03 -9.97 -7.68
CA ARG A 206 3.18 -10.67 -8.23
C ARG A 206 3.01 -12.18 -8.05
N ASP A 207 3.28 -12.90 -9.12
CA ASP A 207 3.28 -14.36 -9.14
C ASP A 207 4.71 -14.84 -9.39
N PHE A 208 5.19 -15.74 -8.55
CA PHE A 208 6.55 -16.27 -8.61
C PHE A 208 6.59 -17.77 -8.97
N GLY A 209 5.43 -18.41 -9.07
CA GLY A 209 5.38 -19.85 -9.24
C GLY A 209 6.20 -20.55 -8.15
N ASN A 210 7.09 -21.45 -8.55
CA ASN A 210 7.88 -22.29 -7.65
C ASN A 210 9.31 -21.79 -7.38
N ASP A 211 9.68 -20.60 -7.87
CA ASP A 211 11.03 -20.07 -7.69
C ASP A 211 11.04 -18.64 -7.11
N GLN A 212 12.22 -18.01 -7.09
CA GLN A 212 12.44 -16.68 -6.51
C GLN A 212 12.22 -15.54 -7.51
N LYS A 213 11.79 -15.81 -8.75
CA LYS A 213 11.66 -14.82 -9.82
C LYS A 213 10.19 -14.51 -10.07
N ILE A 214 9.92 -13.27 -10.46
CA ILE A 214 8.56 -12.85 -10.82
C ILE A 214 8.25 -13.38 -12.22
N ASP A 215 7.33 -14.32 -12.30
CA ASP A 215 6.77 -14.82 -13.56
C ASP A 215 5.80 -13.80 -14.17
N ARG A 216 4.97 -13.20 -13.31
CA ARG A 216 3.96 -12.22 -13.72
C ARG A 216 3.80 -11.13 -12.67
N GLU A 217 3.65 -9.89 -13.14
CA GLU A 217 3.38 -8.72 -12.30
C GLU A 217 2.23 -7.92 -12.88
N TYR A 218 1.32 -7.44 -12.03
CA TYR A 218 0.31 -6.48 -12.43
C TYR A 218 0.18 -5.39 -11.38
N LYS A 219 0.45 -4.15 -11.80
CA LYS A 219 0.42 -2.96 -10.94
C LYS A 219 -0.54 -1.93 -11.54
N ALA A 220 -1.60 -1.61 -10.80
CA ALA A 220 -2.62 -0.68 -11.27
C ALA A 220 -3.39 -0.04 -10.12
N TRP A 221 -4.01 1.09 -10.41
CA TRP A 221 -4.94 1.76 -9.50
C TRP A 221 -6.34 1.15 -9.68
N GLY A 222 -7.02 0.86 -8.56
CA GLY A 222 -8.48 0.87 -8.49
C GLY A 222 -8.95 2.24 -8.00
N GLY A 223 -10.12 2.71 -8.42
CA GLY A 223 -10.56 4.06 -8.07
C GLY A 223 -12.06 4.26 -8.16
N ASN A 224 -12.69 4.55 -7.02
CA ASN A 224 -14.13 4.73 -6.91
C ASN A 224 -14.45 6.06 -6.21
N GLY A 225 -15.62 6.63 -6.54
CA GLY A 225 -16.07 7.92 -6.02
C GLY A 225 -16.50 7.86 -4.55
N LEU A 226 -16.38 9.00 -3.85
CA LEU A 226 -16.80 9.19 -2.46
C LEU A 226 -17.98 10.17 -2.39
N LYS A 227 -18.97 9.86 -1.55
CA LYS A 227 -20.18 10.67 -1.34
C LYS A 227 -20.20 11.33 0.03
N LEU A 228 -19.60 10.73 1.04
CA LEU A 228 -19.61 11.22 2.41
C LEU A 228 -18.25 11.80 2.76
N PHE A 229 -17.16 11.06 2.54
CA PHE A 229 -15.83 11.52 2.93
C PHE A 229 -15.33 12.71 2.09
N PRO A 230 -14.70 13.75 2.68
CA PRO A 230 -14.49 13.97 4.11
C PRO A 230 -15.78 14.44 4.80
N PRO A 231 -16.03 14.03 6.06
CA PRO A 231 -17.19 14.48 6.80
C PRO A 231 -17.14 16.00 7.03
N GLN A 232 -18.29 16.66 6.91
CA GLN A 232 -18.46 18.07 7.26
C GLN A 232 -18.99 18.21 8.69
N GLU A 233 -18.95 19.44 9.22
CA GLU A 233 -19.52 19.74 10.53
C GLU A 233 -21.02 19.43 10.54
N GLY A 234 -21.45 18.66 11.55
CA GLY A 234 -22.83 18.20 11.68
C GLY A 234 -23.20 16.98 10.82
N GLU A 235 -22.29 16.44 10.02
CA GLU A 235 -22.49 15.18 9.29
C GLU A 235 -22.06 13.96 10.14
N ASP A 236 -22.53 12.78 9.74
CA ASP A 236 -22.15 11.52 10.37
C ASP A 236 -20.72 11.11 9.98
N ALA A 237 -19.79 11.42 10.89
CA ALA A 237 -18.38 11.08 10.71
C ALA A 237 -18.13 9.57 10.63
N VAL A 238 -18.91 8.75 11.35
CA VAL A 238 -18.76 7.29 11.33
C VAL A 238 -19.13 6.75 9.95
N ALA A 239 -20.28 7.17 9.41
CA ALA A 239 -20.69 6.77 8.07
C ALA A 239 -19.69 7.20 6.98
N ALA A 240 -19.05 8.37 7.13
CA ALA A 240 -18.02 8.83 6.19
C ALA A 240 -16.73 8.01 6.25
N LEU A 241 -16.34 7.53 7.44
CA LEU A 241 -15.17 6.66 7.60
C LEU A 241 -15.49 5.22 7.14
N ASP A 242 -16.68 4.71 7.42
CA ASP A 242 -17.14 3.40 6.92
C ASP A 242 -17.21 3.37 5.38
N GLU A 243 -17.59 4.50 4.74
CA GLU A 243 -17.54 4.64 3.29
C GLU A 243 -16.12 4.37 2.75
N LEU A 244 -15.07 4.82 3.44
CA LEU A 244 -13.69 4.58 2.99
C LEU A 244 -13.35 3.10 2.92
N VAL A 245 -13.78 2.31 3.92
CA VAL A 245 -13.57 0.85 3.94
C VAL A 245 -14.35 0.19 2.80
N GLY A 246 -15.61 0.58 2.59
CA GLY A 246 -16.43 0.10 1.49
C GLY A 246 -15.83 0.41 0.11
N VAL A 247 -15.38 1.64 -0.09
CA VAL A 247 -14.76 2.09 -1.35
C VAL A 247 -13.38 1.47 -1.55
N PHE A 248 -12.61 1.22 -0.50
CA PHE A 248 -11.35 0.47 -0.56
C PHE A 248 -11.58 -0.97 -1.08
N LYS A 249 -12.61 -1.66 -0.57
CA LYS A 249 -13.01 -2.98 -1.07
C LYS A 249 -13.44 -2.92 -2.55
N GLY A 250 -14.21 -1.89 -2.93
CA GLY A 250 -14.59 -1.63 -4.31
C GLY A 250 -13.40 -1.39 -5.24
N ASN A 251 -12.38 -0.66 -4.78
CA ASN A 251 -11.14 -0.44 -5.50
C ASN A 251 -10.41 -1.77 -5.76
N PHE A 252 -10.36 -2.66 -4.75
CA PHE A 252 -9.73 -3.97 -4.93
C PHE A 252 -10.52 -4.86 -5.90
N ASP A 253 -11.84 -4.87 -5.82
CA ASP A 253 -12.71 -5.61 -6.74
C ASP A 253 -12.51 -5.14 -8.20
N GLU A 254 -12.47 -3.83 -8.45
CA GLU A 254 -12.15 -3.25 -9.76
C GLU A 254 -10.75 -3.66 -10.24
N TYR A 255 -9.74 -3.50 -9.38
CA TYR A 255 -8.37 -3.90 -9.66
C TYR A 255 -8.29 -5.39 -10.04
N SER A 256 -8.94 -6.27 -9.27
CA SER A 256 -8.86 -7.72 -9.43
C SER A 256 -9.44 -8.19 -10.78
N ARG A 257 -10.54 -7.57 -11.24
CA ARG A 257 -11.10 -7.82 -12.57
C ARG A 257 -10.09 -7.50 -13.68
N ASN A 258 -9.38 -6.38 -13.55
CA ASN A 258 -8.38 -5.97 -14.53
C ASN A 258 -7.11 -6.84 -14.44
N ALA A 259 -6.70 -7.19 -13.22
CA ALA A 259 -5.56 -8.07 -12.96
C ALA A 259 -5.77 -9.45 -13.59
N ARG A 260 -6.93 -10.10 -13.39
CA ARG A 260 -7.24 -11.40 -14.00
C ARG A 260 -7.16 -11.35 -15.52
N LYS A 261 -7.68 -10.29 -16.15
CA LYS A 261 -7.59 -10.11 -17.61
C LYS A 261 -6.15 -9.96 -18.07
N ALA A 262 -5.36 -9.13 -17.38
CA ALA A 262 -3.97 -8.86 -17.73
C ALA A 262 -3.06 -10.09 -17.53
N LEU A 263 -3.25 -10.82 -16.44
CA LEU A 263 -2.42 -11.98 -16.06
C LEU A 263 -2.78 -13.27 -16.82
N ALA A 264 -3.99 -13.33 -17.40
CA ALA A 264 -4.42 -14.41 -18.28
C ALA A 264 -3.95 -14.24 -19.73
N ALA A 265 -3.57 -13.02 -20.14
CA ALA A 265 -3.01 -12.78 -21.46
C ALA A 265 -1.64 -13.51 -21.56
N PRO A 266 -1.32 -14.15 -22.70
CA PRO A 266 -0.01 -14.73 -22.90
C PRO A 266 1.05 -13.65 -22.70
N ALA A 267 2.13 -13.96 -21.97
CA ALA A 267 3.27 -13.06 -21.85
C ALA A 267 3.74 -12.72 -23.27
N THR A 268 3.47 -11.49 -23.71
CA THR A 268 4.02 -11.00 -24.97
C THR A 268 5.51 -10.88 -24.70
N ARG A 269 6.30 -11.80 -25.25
CA ARG A 269 7.76 -11.70 -25.24
C ARG A 269 8.11 -10.35 -25.86
N ARG A 270 8.46 -9.38 -25.02
CA ARG A 270 9.05 -8.10 -25.43
C ARG A 270 10.56 -8.23 -25.34
#